data_AF-F4PWB8-F1
#
_entry.id   AF-F4PWB8-F1
#
_cell.length_a   1.000
_cell.length_b   1.000
_cell.length_c   1.000
_cell.angle_alpha   90.00
_cell.angle_beta   90.00
_cell.angle_gamma   90.00
#
_symmetry.space_group_name_H-M   'P 1'
#
loop_
_entity.id
_entity.type
_entity.pdbx_description
1 polymer ?
#
loop_
_entity_poly.entity_id
_entity_poly.type
_entity_poly.pdbx_seq_one_letter_code
_entity_poly.pdbx_strand_id
1 'polypeptide(L)'
;MIVQGQLTEQQINDIVSVHNKFRHNAGILYGPPPISPLNSIKWDVHMASKMQSFVSTCQLNSFPDPKYSNWGYTSFRIINSNFNPFNLLDRIFTTAASLYDWKTAGCINGSRCEMYPTLTWNASTAIGCGKAVCSGDKVWMVCAYNPIGGFVGVKPYTPKPNIITTTKPTPTVTPISSSPPTTPAPSISTNVATSSAVQNTTFPTTLDWRWKGAVTSIKNQGQCGGCWSFSSAATLESQYLIKNGKTAEQYDIDLSEQHFINCAANGCNGGNAVEAFKTLLSTGVMYEDAYTYKALTLECPTALVGPTFKWSGYKNIPANKDAFIAELQNGPIYVSIYTDSGFMRYSTGVYSCPVANNPNHAVTIIGYDLVQNYWIVKNSWGQGWGSSGLINLDMSACSIYRYRAFRPIL
;
A
#
# COMPACT_ATOMS: atom_id res chain seq x y z
N MET A 1 32.30 -13.31 16.23
CA MET A 1 32.17 -13.94 14.90
C MET A 1 30.69 -14.18 14.64
N ILE A 2 30.11 -13.51 13.64
CA ILE A 2 28.72 -13.74 13.21
C ILE A 2 28.71 -15.11 12.52
N VAL A 3 28.00 -16.08 13.09
CA VAL A 3 27.79 -17.38 12.44
C VAL A 3 26.96 -17.13 11.18
N GLN A 4 27.35 -17.72 10.05
CA GLN A 4 26.70 -17.53 8.76
C GLN A 4 25.17 -17.74 8.91
N GLY A 5 24.39 -16.68 8.63
CA GLY A 5 22.92 -16.73 8.72
C GLY A 5 22.27 -16.06 9.94
N GLN A 6 23.01 -15.52 10.90
CA GLN A 6 22.44 -14.72 12.01
C GLN A 6 21.90 -13.35 11.55
N LEU A 7 21.08 -12.72 12.38
CA LEU A 7 20.60 -11.35 12.18
C LEU A 7 21.72 -10.35 12.43
N THR A 8 21.86 -9.35 11.56
CA THR A 8 22.74 -8.20 11.80
C THR A 8 22.07 -7.21 12.76
N GLU A 9 22.86 -6.30 13.35
CA GLU A 9 22.32 -5.23 14.19
C GLU A 9 21.30 -4.36 13.46
N GLN A 10 21.57 -4.00 12.20
CA GLN A 10 20.61 -3.29 11.36
C GLN A 10 19.31 -4.09 11.18
N GLN A 11 19.40 -5.40 10.93
CA GLN A 11 18.21 -6.24 10.79
C GLN A 11 17.41 -6.34 12.09
N ILE A 12 18.07 -6.34 13.24
CA ILE A 12 17.42 -6.30 14.56
C ILE A 12 16.65 -4.99 14.72
N ASN A 13 17.30 -3.85 14.42
CA ASN A 13 16.67 -2.53 14.49
C ASN A 13 15.48 -2.43 13.54
N ASP A 14 15.60 -2.95 12.32
CA ASP A 14 14.53 -2.99 11.33
C ASP A 14 13.35 -3.84 11.82
N ILE A 15 13.61 -5.02 12.41
CA ILE A 15 12.55 -5.87 12.97
C ILE A 15 11.76 -5.10 14.03
N VAL A 16 12.44 -4.50 15.01
CA VAL A 16 11.78 -3.74 16.08
C VAL A 16 11.01 -2.55 15.52
N SER A 17 11.63 -1.79 14.60
CA SER A 17 11.04 -0.63 13.95
C SER A 17 9.75 -1.00 13.21
N VAL A 18 9.79 -2.07 12.41
CA VAL A 18 8.64 -2.55 11.63
C VAL A 18 7.49 -2.99 12.53
N HIS A 19 7.77 -3.76 13.58
CA HIS A 19 6.72 -4.16 14.51
C HIS A 19 6.09 -2.96 15.21
N ASN A 20 6.90 -2.02 15.68
CA ASN A 20 6.38 -0.80 16.30
C ASN A 20 5.59 0.05 15.32
N LYS A 21 5.99 0.08 14.04
CA LYS A 21 5.22 0.70 12.97
C LYS A 21 3.85 0.04 12.80
N PHE A 22 3.78 -1.29 12.80
CA PHE A 22 2.50 -2.03 12.70
C PHE A 22 1.60 -1.74 13.88
N ARG A 23 2.17 -1.74 15.09
CA ARG A 23 1.44 -1.55 16.34
C ARG A 23 0.94 -0.12 16.51
N HIS A 24 1.74 0.86 16.09
CA HIS A 24 1.34 2.27 16.10
C HIS A 24 0.23 2.57 15.09
N ASN A 25 0.21 1.88 13.95
CA ASN A 25 -0.78 2.04 12.89
C ASN A 25 -1.85 0.92 12.90
N ALA A 26 -2.05 0.25 14.03
CA ALA A 26 -3.09 -0.76 14.17
C ALA A 26 -4.47 -0.11 13.97
N GLY A 27 -5.30 -0.71 13.11
CA GLY A 27 -6.57 -0.14 12.66
C GLY A 27 -6.46 1.22 11.95
N ILE A 28 -5.36 1.42 11.23
CA ILE A 28 -5.27 2.34 10.09
C ILE A 28 -5.08 1.54 8.80
N LEU A 29 -4.29 0.45 8.89
CA LEU A 29 -4.05 -0.46 7.79
C LEU A 29 -5.13 -1.55 7.64
N TYR A 30 -5.42 -2.23 8.76
CA TYR A 30 -6.27 -3.41 8.81
C TYR A 30 -6.84 -3.58 10.23
N GLY A 31 -8.15 -3.78 10.31
CA GLY A 31 -8.89 -3.99 11.55
C GLY A 31 -9.46 -2.68 12.12
N PRO A 32 -10.30 -2.74 13.16
CA PRO A 32 -10.79 -1.56 13.86
C PRO A 32 -9.65 -0.87 14.63
N PRO A 33 -9.67 0.47 14.78
CA PRO A 33 -8.67 1.19 15.57
C PRO A 33 -8.73 0.77 17.05
N PRO A 34 -7.58 0.64 17.74
CA PRO A 34 -7.55 0.23 19.14
C PRO A 34 -8.01 1.36 20.08
N ILE A 35 -8.63 1.01 21.22
CA ILE A 35 -9.14 1.99 22.22
C ILE A 35 -8.03 2.87 22.79
N SER A 36 -6.83 2.32 22.89
CA SER A 36 -5.60 3.00 23.26
C SER A 36 -4.48 2.57 22.31
N PRO A 37 -3.46 3.41 22.07
CA PRO A 37 -2.28 3.00 21.31
C PRO A 37 -1.70 1.70 21.86
N LEU A 38 -1.28 0.80 20.98
CA LEU A 38 -0.68 -0.46 21.39
C LEU A 38 0.70 -0.22 21.99
N ASN A 39 1.09 -1.02 22.99
CA ASN A 39 2.42 -0.90 23.61
C ASN A 39 3.53 -1.14 22.57
N SER A 40 4.56 -0.30 22.54
CA SER A 40 5.75 -0.57 21.73
C SER A 40 6.49 -1.79 22.25
N ILE A 41 7.04 -2.58 21.33
CA ILE A 41 7.93 -3.70 21.64
C ILE A 41 9.39 -3.28 21.59
N LYS A 42 10.22 -3.96 22.39
CA LYS A 42 11.66 -3.80 22.46
C LYS A 42 12.35 -5.13 22.15
N TRP A 43 13.59 -5.06 21.68
CA TRP A 43 14.40 -6.26 21.48
C TRP A 43 14.78 -6.88 22.83
N ASP A 44 14.60 -8.18 22.97
CA ASP A 44 15.05 -8.98 24.10
C ASP A 44 16.14 -9.95 23.61
N VAL A 45 17.36 -9.72 24.09
CA VAL A 45 18.55 -10.48 23.67
C VAL A 45 18.52 -11.93 24.15
N HIS A 46 17.90 -12.21 25.30
CA HIS A 46 17.79 -13.57 25.83
C HIS A 46 16.79 -14.39 25.03
N MET A 47 15.65 -13.79 24.70
CA MET A 47 14.68 -14.37 23.77
C MET A 47 15.30 -14.63 22.40
N ALA A 48 16.01 -13.64 21.86
CA ALA A 48 16.67 -13.74 20.57
C ALA A 48 17.71 -14.86 20.55
N SER A 49 18.53 -14.98 21.60
CA SER A 49 19.53 -16.05 21.73
C SER A 49 18.88 -17.43 21.68
N LYS A 50 17.78 -17.61 22.43
CA LYS A 50 17.02 -18.87 22.43
C LYS A 50 16.36 -19.18 21.08
N MET A 51 15.79 -18.18 20.41
CA MET A 51 15.24 -18.33 19.05
C MET A 51 16.33 -18.61 18.03
N GLN A 52 17.51 -18.03 18.20
CA GLN A 52 18.68 -18.31 17.37
C GLN A 52 19.14 -19.75 17.54
N SER A 53 19.28 -20.24 18.78
CA SER A 53 19.60 -21.65 19.03
C SER A 53 18.57 -22.59 18.41
N PHE A 54 17.27 -22.24 18.51
CA PHE A 54 16.19 -23.03 17.93
C PHE A 54 16.29 -23.10 16.40
N VAL A 55 16.27 -21.94 15.73
CA VAL A 55 16.22 -21.89 14.26
C VAL A 55 17.47 -22.49 13.62
N SER A 56 18.62 -22.44 14.30
CA SER A 56 19.86 -23.10 13.88
C SER A 56 19.80 -24.63 13.86
N THR A 57 18.82 -25.26 14.53
CA THR A 57 18.60 -26.72 14.43
C THR A 57 18.01 -27.13 13.07
N CYS A 58 17.38 -26.19 12.36
CA CYS A 58 16.60 -26.45 11.15
C CYS A 58 15.45 -27.47 11.31
N GLN A 59 15.07 -27.79 12.56
CA GLN A 59 13.96 -28.69 12.89
C GLN A 59 12.70 -27.88 13.22
N LEU A 60 12.13 -27.22 12.21
CA LEU A 60 11.05 -26.25 12.40
C LEU A 60 9.65 -26.87 12.46
N ASN A 61 9.53 -28.16 12.12
CA ASN A 61 8.28 -28.91 12.16
C ASN A 61 8.01 -29.56 13.53
N SER A 62 9.00 -29.55 14.43
CA SER A 62 8.98 -30.23 15.72
C SER A 62 8.82 -29.24 16.89
N PHE A 63 7.90 -28.28 16.74
CA PHE A 63 7.51 -27.41 17.84
C PHE A 63 6.52 -28.11 18.77
N PRO A 64 7.04 -28.80 19.80
CA PRO A 64 6.45 -28.67 21.12
C PRO A 64 7.52 -28.67 22.24
N ASP A 65 8.73 -28.16 21.98
CA ASP A 65 9.79 -28.18 23.00
C ASP A 65 9.38 -27.32 24.22
N PRO A 66 9.22 -27.93 25.42
CA PRO A 66 8.81 -27.23 26.64
C PRO A 66 9.72 -26.05 26.99
N LYS A 67 10.98 -26.05 26.51
CA LYS A 67 11.92 -24.94 26.76
C LYS A 67 11.49 -23.60 26.13
N TYR A 68 10.52 -23.61 25.23
CA TYR A 68 9.95 -22.43 24.56
C TYR A 68 8.46 -22.21 24.87
N SER A 69 7.83 -23.00 25.74
CA SER A 69 6.38 -22.96 26.02
C SER A 69 5.88 -21.64 26.60
N ASN A 70 6.78 -20.81 27.14
CA ASN A 70 6.43 -19.55 27.80
C ASN A 70 6.35 -18.36 26.83
N TRP A 71 6.63 -18.54 25.53
CA TRP A 71 6.59 -17.48 24.53
C TRP A 71 5.66 -17.83 23.37
N GLY A 72 4.94 -16.81 22.87
CA GLY A 72 4.24 -16.93 21.60
C GLY A 72 5.26 -16.87 20.49
N TYR A 73 5.15 -17.72 19.47
CA TYR A 73 6.13 -17.74 18.40
C TYR A 73 5.49 -17.69 17.02
N THR A 74 6.24 -17.08 16.12
CA THR A 74 5.88 -16.96 14.71
C THR A 74 7.09 -17.34 13.86
N SER A 75 6.89 -18.21 12.88
CA SER A 75 7.93 -18.62 11.94
C SER A 75 7.70 -18.02 10.56
N PHE A 76 8.78 -17.56 9.95
CA PHE A 76 8.77 -16.86 8.67
C PHE A 76 9.71 -17.58 7.72
N ARG A 77 9.16 -18.04 6.59
CA ARG A 77 9.96 -18.60 5.49
C ARG A 77 10.42 -17.47 4.58
N ILE A 78 11.71 -17.43 4.28
CA ILE A 78 12.33 -16.41 3.44
C ILE A 78 12.58 -17.04 2.05
N ILE A 79 12.10 -16.38 1.00
CA ILE A 79 12.07 -16.91 -0.39
C ILE A 79 13.29 -16.40 -1.22
N ASN A 80 14.21 -15.63 -0.63
CA ASN A 80 15.34 -15.04 -1.35
C ASN A 80 16.56 -14.85 -0.42
N SER A 81 17.77 -14.97 -0.97
CA SER A 81 19.04 -14.71 -0.26
C SER A 81 19.20 -13.25 0.18
N ASN A 82 18.54 -12.30 -0.50
CA ASN A 82 18.47 -10.89 -0.10
C ASN A 82 17.40 -10.67 0.99
N PHE A 83 17.69 -11.14 2.20
CA PHE A 83 16.80 -10.99 3.35
C PHE A 83 16.70 -9.52 3.80
N ASN A 84 15.51 -8.93 3.62
CA ASN A 84 15.13 -7.64 4.19
C ASN A 84 13.94 -7.86 5.16
N PRO A 85 14.10 -7.59 6.48
CA PRO A 85 13.04 -7.80 7.46
C PRO A 85 11.79 -6.97 7.20
N PHE A 86 11.94 -5.73 6.74
CA PHE A 86 10.81 -4.85 6.43
C PHE A 86 9.91 -5.46 5.36
N ASN A 87 10.48 -5.84 4.22
CA ASN A 87 9.72 -6.42 3.11
C ASN A 87 9.05 -7.75 3.46
N LEU A 88 9.71 -8.57 4.28
CA LEU A 88 9.16 -9.83 4.74
C LEU A 88 7.97 -9.61 5.68
N LEU A 89 8.17 -8.80 6.71
CA LEU A 89 7.17 -8.53 7.74
C LEU A 89 5.99 -7.74 7.17
N ASP A 90 6.21 -6.74 6.29
CA ASP A 90 5.14 -5.96 5.67
C ASP A 90 4.22 -6.84 4.83
N ARG A 91 4.79 -7.68 3.97
CA ARG A 91 4.01 -8.65 3.19
C ARG A 91 3.22 -9.58 4.09
N ILE A 92 3.88 -10.20 5.06
CA ILE A 92 3.24 -11.18 5.93
C ILE A 92 2.14 -10.53 6.76
N PHE A 93 2.40 -9.34 7.28
CA PHE A 93 1.40 -8.57 8.01
C PHE A 93 0.21 -8.23 7.11
N THR A 94 0.45 -7.62 5.95
CA THR A 94 -0.63 -7.20 5.03
C THR A 94 -1.48 -8.37 4.55
N THR A 95 -0.86 -9.51 4.20
CA THR A 95 -1.59 -10.73 3.83
C THR A 95 -2.33 -11.33 5.02
N ALA A 96 -1.71 -11.46 6.19
CA ALA A 96 -2.36 -12.07 7.35
C ALA A 96 -3.48 -11.20 7.92
N ALA A 97 -3.30 -9.88 7.91
CA ALA A 97 -4.24 -8.93 8.47
C ALA A 97 -5.55 -8.88 7.68
N SER A 98 -5.51 -8.98 6.35
CA SER A 98 -6.72 -9.02 5.52
C SER A 98 -7.54 -10.32 5.71
N LEU A 99 -6.94 -11.35 6.29
CA LEU A 99 -7.55 -12.67 6.51
C LEU A 99 -8.07 -12.84 7.95
N TYR A 100 -7.88 -11.85 8.83
CA TYR A 100 -8.34 -11.89 10.21
C TYR A 100 -9.77 -11.34 10.33
N ASP A 101 -10.69 -12.17 10.83
CA ASP A 101 -12.07 -11.81 11.10
C ASP A 101 -12.23 -11.28 12.53
N TRP A 102 -12.49 -9.98 12.63
CA TRP A 102 -12.71 -9.27 13.89
C TRP A 102 -14.02 -9.63 14.61
N LYS A 103 -14.98 -10.26 13.93
CA LYS A 103 -16.22 -10.73 14.56
C LYS A 103 -15.99 -12.01 15.34
N THR A 104 -15.32 -12.97 14.71
CA THR A 104 -15.02 -14.29 15.30
C THR A 104 -13.72 -14.33 16.08
N ALA A 105 -12.90 -13.28 16.00
CA ALA A 105 -11.55 -13.23 16.57
C ALA A 105 -10.67 -14.40 16.09
N GLY A 106 -10.79 -14.73 14.80
CA GLY A 106 -10.14 -15.87 14.16
C GLY A 106 -9.84 -15.61 12.69
N CYS A 107 -9.37 -16.63 11.98
CA CYS A 107 -9.10 -16.53 10.55
C CYS A 107 -10.34 -16.87 9.71
N ILE A 108 -10.50 -16.18 8.59
CA ILE A 108 -11.55 -16.49 7.62
C ILE A 108 -11.32 -17.91 7.05
N ASN A 109 -12.29 -18.81 7.20
CA ASN A 109 -12.41 -20.11 6.54
C ASN A 109 -11.07 -20.82 6.18
N GLY A 110 -10.36 -21.37 7.18
CA GLY A 110 -9.16 -22.18 6.94
C GLY A 110 -7.92 -21.40 6.47
N SER A 111 -7.98 -20.07 6.45
CA SER A 111 -6.85 -19.20 6.10
C SER A 111 -5.78 -19.15 7.20
N ARG A 112 -4.55 -18.81 6.82
CA ARG A 112 -3.42 -18.63 7.75
C ARG A 112 -3.23 -17.15 8.10
N CYS A 113 -4.03 -16.63 9.02
CA CYS A 113 -3.93 -15.25 9.51
C CYS A 113 -3.14 -15.13 10.84
N GLU A 114 -2.67 -16.25 11.40
CA GLU A 114 -2.26 -16.36 12.82
C GLU A 114 -1.07 -15.48 13.23
N MET A 115 -0.33 -14.97 12.25
CA MET A 115 0.78 -14.05 12.49
C MET A 115 0.27 -12.64 12.86
N TYR A 116 -0.86 -12.20 12.31
CA TYR A 116 -1.44 -10.88 12.58
C TYR A 116 -1.78 -10.65 14.06
N PRO A 117 -2.56 -11.52 14.74
CA PRO A 117 -2.94 -11.28 16.13
C PRO A 117 -1.71 -11.32 17.05
N THR A 118 -0.68 -12.11 16.73
CA THR A 118 0.58 -12.12 17.48
C THR A 118 1.35 -10.80 17.31
N LEU A 119 1.50 -10.31 16.07
CA LEU A 119 2.21 -9.05 15.78
C LEU A 119 1.55 -7.83 16.43
N THR A 120 0.22 -7.86 16.53
CA THR A 120 -0.60 -6.76 17.08
C THR A 120 -1.03 -6.95 18.53
N TRP A 121 -0.56 -8.01 19.20
CA TRP A 121 -1.00 -8.32 20.56
C TRP A 121 -0.61 -7.21 21.55
N ASN A 122 -1.60 -6.51 22.12
CA ASN A 122 -1.34 -5.31 22.91
C ASN A 122 -0.41 -5.56 24.11
N ALA A 123 -0.57 -6.71 24.77
CA ALA A 123 0.19 -7.00 25.98
C ALA A 123 1.69 -7.23 25.71
N SER A 124 2.07 -7.66 24.50
CA SER A 124 3.47 -7.95 24.18
C SER A 124 4.31 -6.68 24.15
N THR A 125 5.44 -6.69 24.85
CA THR A 125 6.38 -5.56 24.99
C THR A 125 7.81 -5.95 24.63
N ALA A 126 8.07 -7.23 24.40
CA ALA A 126 9.38 -7.76 24.04
C ALA A 126 9.28 -8.71 22.84
N ILE A 127 10.31 -8.65 21.99
CA ILE A 127 10.52 -9.57 20.88
C ILE A 127 11.97 -10.03 20.84
N GLY A 128 12.18 -11.29 20.52
CA GLY A 128 13.49 -11.80 20.16
C GLY A 128 13.38 -12.74 18.99
N CYS A 129 14.19 -12.53 17.96
CA CYS A 129 14.18 -13.37 16.76
C CYS A 129 15.54 -14.02 16.51
N GLY A 130 15.51 -15.19 15.87
CA GLY A 130 16.68 -15.85 15.28
C GLY A 130 16.50 -16.02 13.78
N LYS A 131 17.61 -16.12 13.05
CA LYS A 131 17.62 -16.45 11.61
C LYS A 131 18.63 -17.58 11.35
N ALA A 132 18.30 -18.51 10.46
CA ALA A 132 19.25 -19.52 9.97
C ALA A 132 19.01 -19.87 8.50
N VAL A 133 20.07 -20.36 7.85
CA VAL A 133 20.02 -20.96 6.52
C VAL A 133 20.01 -22.48 6.70
N CYS A 134 18.96 -23.13 6.22
CA CYS A 134 18.75 -24.57 6.31
C CYS A 134 18.94 -25.26 4.96
N SER A 135 18.99 -26.59 4.95
CA SER A 135 19.26 -27.39 3.75
C SER A 135 18.34 -27.03 2.57
N GLY A 136 18.95 -26.91 1.38
CA GLY A 136 18.30 -26.47 0.14
C GLY A 136 18.02 -24.97 0.09
N ASP A 137 18.94 -24.14 0.59
CA ASP A 137 18.89 -22.66 0.63
C ASP A 137 17.63 -22.08 1.30
N LYS A 138 17.00 -22.86 2.19
CA LYS A 138 15.80 -22.43 2.91
C LYS A 138 16.21 -21.54 4.06
N VAL A 139 16.07 -20.24 3.90
CA VAL A 139 16.30 -19.29 4.98
C VAL A 139 15.04 -19.17 5.83
N TRP A 140 15.20 -19.22 7.15
CA TRP A 140 14.12 -19.14 8.13
C TRP A 140 14.41 -18.09 9.18
N MET A 141 13.35 -17.41 9.62
CA MET A 141 13.36 -16.54 10.79
C MET A 141 12.28 -17.01 11.76
N VAL A 142 12.58 -17.03 13.04
CA VAL A 142 11.61 -17.35 14.10
C VAL A 142 11.66 -16.25 15.14
N CYS A 143 10.51 -15.68 15.48
CA CYS A 143 10.38 -14.64 16.49
C CYS A 143 9.53 -15.13 17.66
N ALA A 144 9.99 -14.85 18.87
CA ALA A 144 9.24 -15.02 20.11
C ALA A 144 8.74 -13.67 20.62
N TYR A 145 7.58 -13.68 21.28
CA TYR A 145 6.93 -12.50 21.85
C TYR A 145 6.63 -12.72 23.33
N ASN A 146 6.85 -11.68 24.13
CA ASN A 146 6.58 -11.70 25.58
C ASN A 146 5.93 -10.39 26.05
N PRO A 147 4.89 -10.45 26.89
CA PRO A 147 3.99 -11.58 27.15
C PRO A 147 3.49 -12.28 25.88
N ILE A 148 3.27 -13.60 25.98
CA ILE A 148 2.67 -14.40 24.90
C ILE A 148 1.27 -13.88 24.56
N GLY A 149 0.92 -13.97 23.28
CA GLY A 149 -0.35 -13.54 22.74
C GLY A 149 -0.70 -14.28 21.46
N GLY A 150 -1.71 -13.78 20.75
CA GLY A 150 -2.21 -14.36 19.51
C GLY A 150 -3.12 -15.57 19.74
N PHE A 151 -3.77 -15.66 20.90
CA PHE A 151 -4.61 -16.80 21.24
C PHE A 151 -5.84 -16.88 20.32
N VAL A 152 -6.13 -18.07 19.82
CA VAL A 152 -7.29 -18.34 18.96
C VAL A 152 -8.58 -17.95 19.69
N GLY A 153 -9.45 -17.20 19.00
CA GLY A 153 -10.72 -16.72 19.56
C GLY A 153 -10.57 -15.50 20.48
N VAL A 154 -9.35 -14.98 20.67
CA VAL A 154 -9.10 -13.79 21.48
C VAL A 154 -8.60 -12.65 20.59
N LYS A 155 -9.22 -11.48 20.71
CA LYS A 155 -8.82 -10.28 19.96
C LYS A 155 -7.46 -9.79 20.43
N PRO A 156 -6.56 -9.36 19.52
CA PRO A 156 -5.22 -8.92 19.89
C PRO A 156 -5.19 -7.63 20.70
N TYR A 157 -6.27 -6.84 20.61
CA TYR A 157 -6.48 -5.63 21.38
C TYR A 157 -7.97 -5.30 21.44
N THR A 158 -8.34 -4.42 22.37
CA THR A 158 -9.70 -3.92 22.49
C THR A 158 -9.94 -2.85 21.41
N PRO A 159 -10.89 -3.05 20.48
CA PRO A 159 -11.23 -2.05 19.49
C PRO A 159 -11.91 -0.84 20.13
N LYS A 160 -11.74 0.35 19.56
CA LYS A 160 -12.59 1.50 19.87
C LYS A 160 -14.05 1.10 19.65
N PRO A 161 -14.96 1.47 20.57
CA PRO A 161 -16.39 1.34 20.30
C PRO A 161 -16.69 2.01 18.97
N ASN A 162 -17.34 1.27 18.08
CA ASN A 162 -17.76 1.76 16.78
C ASN A 162 -18.80 2.87 16.99
N ILE A 163 -18.34 4.12 17.14
CA ILE A 163 -19.13 5.29 16.77
C ILE A 163 -19.03 5.34 15.24
N ILE A 164 -19.73 4.41 14.59
CA ILE A 164 -19.93 4.45 13.14
C ILE A 164 -20.82 5.65 12.88
N THR A 165 -20.22 6.81 12.68
CA THR A 165 -20.69 7.72 11.66
C THR A 165 -19.91 7.35 10.40
N THR A 166 -20.30 6.25 9.73
CA THR A 166 -19.97 6.07 8.31
C THR A 166 -20.71 7.16 7.55
N THR A 167 -20.20 8.38 7.63
CA THR A 167 -20.66 9.45 6.76
C THR A 167 -20.16 9.08 5.37
N LYS A 168 -21.06 8.55 4.54
CA LYS A 168 -20.86 8.62 3.09
C LYS A 168 -20.52 10.08 2.77
N PRO A 169 -19.46 10.35 2.00
CA PRO A 169 -19.04 11.70 1.68
C PRO A 169 -20.23 12.57 1.27
N THR A 170 -20.48 13.67 1.98
CA THR A 170 -21.40 14.69 1.46
C THR A 170 -20.73 15.26 0.20
N PRO A 171 -21.39 15.22 -0.97
CA PRO A 171 -20.83 15.73 -2.20
C PRO A 171 -20.37 17.17 -2.01
N THR A 172 -19.11 17.44 -2.34
CA THR A 172 -18.58 18.80 -2.40
C THR A 172 -19.28 19.51 -3.56
N VAL A 173 -20.33 20.29 -3.25
CA VAL A 173 -20.89 21.26 -4.20
C VAL A 173 -19.91 22.42 -4.26
N THR A 174 -18.90 22.33 -5.11
CA THR A 174 -18.07 23.49 -5.43
C THR A 174 -18.88 24.37 -6.39
N PRO A 175 -19.21 25.63 -6.04
CA PRO A 175 -19.90 26.52 -6.96
C PRO A 175 -19.01 26.71 -8.19
N ILE A 176 -19.56 26.47 -9.37
CA ILE A 176 -18.92 26.78 -10.64
C ILE A 176 -18.86 28.30 -10.73
N SER A 177 -17.69 28.90 -10.45
CA SER A 177 -17.45 30.29 -10.79
C SER A 177 -17.37 30.39 -12.31
N SER A 178 -18.41 30.94 -12.93
CA SER A 178 -18.56 31.18 -14.37
C SER A 178 -17.71 32.37 -14.84
N SER A 179 -16.41 32.34 -14.57
CA SER A 179 -15.48 33.36 -15.04
C SER A 179 -14.13 32.71 -15.32
N PRO A 180 -13.66 32.70 -16.58
CA PRO A 180 -12.28 32.33 -16.87
C PRO A 180 -11.35 33.35 -16.17
N PRO A 181 -10.27 32.92 -15.50
CA PRO A 181 -9.21 33.85 -15.11
C PRO A 181 -8.56 34.36 -16.40
N THR A 182 -8.88 35.59 -16.81
CA THR A 182 -8.09 36.32 -17.79
C THR A 182 -6.81 36.80 -17.13
N THR A 183 -5.78 35.96 -17.16
CA THR A 183 -4.40 36.39 -16.89
C THR A 183 -3.69 36.53 -18.24
N PRO A 184 -3.08 37.70 -18.56
CA PRO A 184 -2.36 37.85 -19.82
C PRO A 184 -1.16 36.91 -19.87
N ALA A 185 -0.85 36.42 -21.06
CA ALA A 185 0.39 35.70 -21.34
C ALA A 185 1.61 36.54 -20.92
N PRO A 186 2.60 36.00 -20.18
CA PRO A 186 3.83 36.71 -19.92
C PRO A 186 4.63 36.78 -21.22
N SER A 187 4.90 38.01 -21.67
CA SER A 187 5.89 38.34 -22.68
C SER A 187 7.27 37.83 -22.27
N ILE A 188 7.95 37.17 -23.20
CA ILE A 188 9.33 36.69 -23.07
C ILE A 188 10.24 37.89 -22.78
N SER A 189 10.84 37.92 -21.57
CA SER A 189 11.98 38.77 -21.25
C SER A 189 13.13 37.85 -20.85
N THR A 190 14.14 37.79 -21.72
CA THR A 190 15.43 37.18 -21.44
C THR A 190 16.19 38.05 -20.45
N ASN A 191 16.22 37.66 -19.18
CA ASN A 191 17.28 38.09 -18.27
C ASN A 191 17.83 36.86 -17.55
N VAL A 192 19.04 36.48 -17.97
CA VAL A 192 19.89 35.53 -17.27
C VAL A 192 20.28 36.18 -15.95
N ALA A 193 19.68 35.71 -14.86
CA ALA A 193 20.15 35.97 -13.51
C ALA A 193 20.39 34.61 -12.83
N THR A 194 21.65 34.20 -12.85
CA THR A 194 22.21 33.16 -11.98
C THR A 194 22.02 33.55 -10.52
N SER A 195 21.23 32.79 -9.77
CA SER A 195 21.34 32.73 -8.31
C SER A 195 20.70 31.45 -7.80
N SER A 196 21.56 30.57 -7.30
CA SER A 196 21.26 29.31 -6.64
C SER A 196 20.47 29.55 -5.35
N ALA A 197 19.26 29.00 -5.28
CA ALA A 197 18.60 28.68 -4.02
C ALA A 197 18.11 27.23 -4.11
N VAL A 198 19.04 26.30 -3.91
CA VAL A 198 18.70 24.89 -3.64
C VAL A 198 18.05 24.88 -2.26
N GLN A 199 16.72 24.92 -2.23
CA GLN A 199 15.98 24.49 -1.05
C GLN A 199 16.30 23.00 -0.89
N ASN A 200 17.20 22.67 0.03
CA ASN A 200 17.47 21.30 0.45
C ASN A 200 16.25 20.77 1.20
N THR A 201 15.16 20.48 0.48
CA THR A 201 14.01 19.78 1.02
C THR A 201 14.40 18.32 1.20
N THR A 202 14.77 17.94 2.42
CA THR A 202 15.05 16.55 2.77
C THR A 202 13.71 15.81 2.95
N PHE A 203 13.37 14.95 2.00
CA PHE A 203 12.20 14.07 2.09
C PHE A 203 12.52 12.84 2.97
N PRO A 204 11.51 12.21 3.60
CA PRO A 204 11.74 10.96 4.33
C PRO A 204 12.29 9.91 3.37
N THR A 205 13.19 9.04 3.87
CA THR A 205 13.81 7.96 3.07
C THR A 205 12.83 6.87 2.68
N THR A 206 11.70 6.76 3.38
CA THR A 206 10.59 5.88 3.03
C THR A 206 9.28 6.64 3.18
N LEU A 207 8.33 6.36 2.30
CA LEU A 207 6.97 6.87 2.38
C LEU A 207 6.03 5.77 1.91
N ASP A 208 4.91 5.58 2.60
CA ASP A 208 3.87 4.68 2.13
C ASP A 208 2.53 5.14 2.70
N TRP A 209 1.64 5.58 1.80
CA TRP A 209 0.36 6.18 2.13
C TRP A 209 -0.62 5.22 2.78
N ARG A 210 -0.39 3.89 2.68
CA ARG A 210 -1.17 2.91 3.44
C ARG A 210 -1.07 3.18 4.93
N TRP A 211 0.13 3.50 5.43
CA TRP A 211 0.37 3.81 6.85
C TRP A 211 -0.31 5.08 7.34
N LYS A 212 -0.83 5.89 6.42
CA LYS A 212 -1.63 7.08 6.73
C LYS A 212 -3.12 6.82 6.52
N GLY A 213 -3.52 5.58 6.23
CA GLY A 213 -4.89 5.18 5.93
C GLY A 213 -5.43 5.75 4.63
N ALA A 214 -4.55 6.31 3.78
CA ALA A 214 -4.92 7.10 2.62
C ALA A 214 -4.97 6.28 1.32
N VAL A 215 -5.09 4.96 1.42
CA VAL A 215 -5.15 4.05 0.28
C VAL A 215 -6.29 3.08 0.51
N THR A 216 -7.28 3.08 -0.39
CA THR A 216 -8.43 2.17 -0.39
C THR A 216 -8.02 0.73 -0.71
N SER A 217 -8.94 -0.21 -0.53
CA SER A 217 -8.71 -1.63 -0.79
C SER A 217 -8.23 -1.92 -2.22
N ILE A 218 -7.54 -3.04 -2.39
CA ILE A 218 -7.14 -3.55 -3.72
C ILE A 218 -8.37 -4.03 -4.47
N LYS A 219 -8.48 -3.63 -5.74
CA LYS A 219 -9.56 -3.99 -6.65
C LYS A 219 -9.08 -4.97 -7.73
N ASN A 220 -10.02 -5.51 -8.50
CA ASN A 220 -9.72 -6.45 -9.58
C ASN A 220 -10.45 -6.06 -10.88
N GLN A 221 -9.69 -5.66 -11.89
CA GLN A 221 -10.20 -5.28 -13.21
C GLN A 221 -10.61 -6.48 -14.09
N GLY A 222 -10.26 -7.71 -13.70
CA GLY A 222 -10.53 -8.91 -14.49
C GLY A 222 -9.93 -8.83 -15.91
N GLN A 223 -10.72 -9.21 -16.92
CA GLN A 223 -10.29 -9.26 -18.32
C GLN A 223 -10.49 -7.94 -19.08
N CYS A 224 -10.91 -6.88 -18.41
CA CYS A 224 -11.09 -5.57 -19.01
C CYS A 224 -9.76 -4.80 -19.02
N GLY A 225 -9.41 -4.14 -20.14
CA GLY A 225 -8.31 -3.17 -20.23
C GLY A 225 -8.60 -1.85 -19.51
N GLY A 226 -9.18 -1.92 -18.31
CA GLY A 226 -9.66 -0.80 -17.51
C GLY A 226 -8.67 -0.25 -16.48
N CYS A 227 -7.40 -0.67 -16.49
CA CYS A 227 -6.41 -0.25 -15.47
C CYS A 227 -6.29 1.27 -15.31
N TRP A 228 -6.46 2.01 -16.41
CA TRP A 228 -6.48 3.47 -16.43
C TRP A 228 -7.61 4.03 -15.54
N SER A 229 -8.77 3.37 -15.50
CA SER A 229 -9.92 3.72 -14.67
C SER A 229 -9.64 3.42 -13.19
N PHE A 230 -9.09 2.24 -12.88
CA PHE A 230 -8.74 1.88 -11.50
C PHE A 230 -7.69 2.81 -10.90
N SER A 231 -6.63 3.13 -11.63
CA SER A 231 -5.63 4.08 -11.13
C SER A 231 -6.18 5.51 -11.02
N SER A 232 -7.11 5.89 -11.91
CA SER A 232 -7.85 7.16 -11.82
C SER A 232 -8.67 7.26 -10.54
N ALA A 233 -9.51 6.26 -10.27
CA ALA A 233 -10.31 6.17 -9.06
C ALA A 233 -9.43 6.16 -7.81
N ALA A 234 -8.43 5.27 -7.74
CA ALA A 234 -7.55 5.14 -6.59
C ALA A 234 -6.84 6.44 -6.20
N THR A 235 -6.40 7.25 -7.17
CA THR A 235 -5.80 8.55 -6.86
C THR A 235 -6.81 9.56 -6.33
N LEU A 236 -8.02 9.63 -6.87
CA LEU A 236 -9.10 10.50 -6.36
C LEU A 236 -9.52 10.13 -4.95
N GLU A 237 -9.74 8.84 -4.69
CA GLU A 237 -10.06 8.30 -3.37
C GLU A 237 -8.99 8.66 -2.34
N SER A 238 -7.72 8.43 -2.70
CA SER A 238 -6.59 8.75 -1.83
C SER A 238 -6.50 10.25 -1.54
N GLN A 239 -6.68 11.10 -2.55
CA GLN A 239 -6.70 12.55 -2.35
C GLN A 239 -7.83 12.99 -1.42
N TYR A 240 -8.99 12.33 -1.50
CA TYR A 240 -10.13 12.65 -0.66
C TYR A 240 -9.85 12.31 0.81
N LEU A 241 -9.29 11.13 1.05
CA LEU A 241 -8.88 10.69 2.39
C LEU A 241 -7.84 11.66 2.99
N ILE A 242 -6.83 12.04 2.20
CA ILE A 242 -5.78 12.98 2.63
C ILE A 242 -6.35 14.36 2.95
N LYS A 243 -7.16 14.93 2.06
CA LYS A 243 -7.75 16.28 2.23
C LYS A 243 -8.61 16.37 3.50
N ASN A 244 -9.30 15.29 3.85
CA ASN A 244 -10.20 15.27 5.01
C ASN A 244 -9.55 14.74 6.29
N GLY A 245 -8.28 14.31 6.24
CA GLY A 245 -7.61 13.67 7.38
C GLY A 245 -8.33 12.41 7.85
N LYS A 246 -8.87 11.61 6.92
CA LYS A 246 -9.64 10.39 7.18
C LYS A 246 -8.93 9.17 6.64
N THR A 247 -9.15 8.03 7.26
CA THR A 247 -8.67 6.73 6.76
C THR A 247 -9.74 6.05 5.92
N ALA A 248 -9.32 5.14 5.03
CA ALA A 248 -10.22 4.28 4.25
C ALA A 248 -11.14 3.42 5.13
N GLU A 249 -10.74 3.13 6.36
CA GLU A 249 -11.58 2.44 7.35
C GLU A 249 -12.65 3.36 7.95
N GLN A 250 -12.34 4.65 8.09
CA GLN A 250 -13.28 5.64 8.61
C GLN A 250 -14.31 6.03 7.56
N TYR A 251 -13.86 6.25 6.32
CA TYR A 251 -14.69 6.71 5.19
C TYR A 251 -14.68 5.67 4.08
N ASP A 252 -15.86 5.11 3.80
CA ASP A 252 -16.11 4.18 2.71
C ASP A 252 -16.21 4.93 1.37
N ILE A 253 -15.09 5.49 0.94
CA ILE A 253 -14.95 6.13 -0.37
C ILE A 253 -14.60 5.04 -1.39
N ASP A 254 -15.55 4.77 -2.29
CA ASP A 254 -15.41 3.76 -3.34
C ASP A 254 -15.99 4.32 -4.65
N LEU A 255 -15.12 4.70 -5.58
CA LEU A 255 -15.51 5.37 -6.83
C LEU A 255 -15.72 4.36 -7.95
N SER A 256 -16.76 4.56 -8.75
CA SER A 256 -17.13 3.64 -9.83
C SER A 256 -16.12 3.65 -10.96
N GLU A 257 -15.32 2.59 -11.07
CA GLU A 257 -14.47 2.39 -12.24
C GLU A 257 -15.30 2.12 -13.51
N GLN A 258 -16.51 1.58 -13.35
CA GLN A 258 -17.41 1.34 -14.48
C GLN A 258 -17.90 2.64 -15.13
N HIS A 259 -18.14 3.68 -14.32
CA HIS A 259 -18.57 4.98 -14.84
C HIS A 259 -17.45 5.63 -15.65
N PHE A 260 -16.20 5.55 -15.19
CA PHE A 260 -15.05 5.92 -15.99
C PHE A 260 -15.00 5.13 -17.31
N ILE A 261 -15.07 3.79 -17.25
CA ILE A 261 -15.01 2.92 -18.43
C ILE A 261 -16.05 3.31 -19.49
N ASN A 262 -17.29 3.54 -19.09
CA ASN A 262 -18.37 3.78 -20.05
C ASN A 262 -18.41 5.21 -20.57
N CYS A 263 -17.94 6.19 -19.81
CA CYS A 263 -18.17 7.60 -20.11
C CYS A 263 -16.93 8.40 -20.50
N ALA A 264 -15.72 7.90 -20.25
CA ALA A 264 -14.54 8.75 -20.22
C ALA A 264 -13.48 8.45 -21.30
N ALA A 265 -13.45 7.23 -21.85
CA ALA A 265 -12.50 6.81 -22.89
C ALA A 265 -13.02 5.56 -23.65
N ASN A 266 -12.13 4.72 -24.22
CA ASN A 266 -12.49 3.54 -25.02
C ASN A 266 -12.87 2.30 -24.19
N GLY A 267 -13.37 2.51 -22.96
CA GLY A 267 -13.74 1.46 -22.02
C GLY A 267 -12.66 0.41 -21.80
N CYS A 268 -13.02 -0.86 -22.00
CA CYS A 268 -12.11 -2.00 -21.83
C CYS A 268 -11.04 -2.15 -22.91
N ASN A 269 -11.06 -1.34 -23.97
CA ASN A 269 -9.99 -1.32 -24.98
C ASN A 269 -8.84 -0.38 -24.61
N GLY A 270 -8.86 0.18 -23.41
CA GLY A 270 -7.87 1.12 -22.91
C GLY A 270 -8.37 2.57 -22.88
N GLY A 271 -7.60 3.43 -22.23
CA GLY A 271 -7.99 4.82 -22.03
C GLY A 271 -6.86 5.64 -21.44
N ASN A 272 -7.04 6.96 -21.51
CA ASN A 272 -6.10 7.92 -20.96
C ASN A 272 -6.74 8.60 -19.75
N ALA A 273 -6.12 8.48 -18.58
CA ALA A 273 -6.65 9.05 -17.36
C ALA A 273 -6.74 10.60 -17.37
N VAL A 274 -5.87 11.30 -18.12
CA VAL A 274 -6.00 12.76 -18.30
C VAL A 274 -7.26 13.12 -19.08
N GLU A 275 -7.59 12.33 -20.11
CA GLU A 275 -8.84 12.50 -20.86
C GLU A 275 -10.03 12.17 -19.97
N ALA A 276 -9.96 11.07 -19.23
CA ALA A 276 -11.01 10.66 -18.32
C ALA A 276 -11.34 11.74 -17.28
N PHE A 277 -10.31 12.36 -16.71
CA PHE A 277 -10.45 13.45 -15.75
C PHE A 277 -11.05 14.71 -16.36
N LYS A 278 -10.83 14.97 -17.66
CA LYS A 278 -11.44 16.10 -18.34
C LYS A 278 -12.91 15.82 -18.66
N THR A 279 -13.19 14.64 -19.21
CA THR A 279 -14.55 14.25 -19.64
C THR A 279 -15.53 14.26 -18.48
N LEU A 280 -15.11 13.77 -17.31
CA LEU A 280 -15.95 13.71 -16.12
C LEU A 280 -15.76 14.90 -15.16
N LEU A 281 -15.00 15.94 -15.53
CA LEU A 281 -14.77 17.09 -14.63
C LEU A 281 -16.08 17.81 -14.26
N SER A 282 -16.95 18.01 -15.26
CA SER A 282 -18.21 18.74 -15.09
C SER A 282 -19.30 17.92 -14.43
N THR A 283 -19.32 16.60 -14.62
CA THR A 283 -20.35 15.66 -14.12
C THR A 283 -19.94 14.93 -12.85
N GLY A 284 -18.64 14.80 -12.60
CA GLY A 284 -18.09 13.97 -11.54
C GLY A 284 -18.17 12.48 -11.88
N VAL A 285 -17.66 11.65 -10.97
CA VAL A 285 -17.76 10.19 -11.08
C VAL A 285 -18.76 9.63 -10.07
N MET A 286 -19.53 8.62 -10.46
CA MET A 286 -20.43 7.91 -9.54
C MET A 286 -19.65 7.08 -8.51
N TYR A 287 -20.32 6.68 -7.44
CA TYR A 287 -19.80 5.73 -6.47
C TYR A 287 -20.04 4.30 -6.95
N GLU A 288 -19.20 3.37 -6.51
CA GLU A 288 -19.24 1.95 -6.90
C GLU A 288 -20.57 1.27 -6.49
N ASP A 289 -21.15 1.69 -5.35
CA ASP A 289 -22.46 1.21 -4.90
C ASP A 289 -23.65 1.66 -5.78
N ALA A 290 -23.49 2.79 -6.47
CA ALA A 290 -24.48 3.34 -7.38
C ALA A 290 -24.29 2.84 -8.82
N TYR A 291 -23.06 2.49 -9.21
CA TYR A 291 -22.74 2.02 -10.55
C TYR A 291 -21.61 0.98 -10.54
N THR A 292 -21.97 -0.25 -10.21
CA THR A 292 -21.02 -1.34 -9.94
C THR A 292 -20.22 -1.78 -11.17
N TYR A 293 -18.98 -2.18 -10.93
CA TYR A 293 -18.07 -2.77 -11.89
C TYR A 293 -18.59 -4.05 -12.54
N LYS A 294 -18.53 -4.10 -13.87
CA LYS A 294 -18.98 -5.23 -14.70
C LYS A 294 -17.89 -5.81 -15.60
N ALA A 295 -16.70 -5.22 -15.63
CA ALA A 295 -15.57 -5.65 -16.48
C ALA A 295 -15.87 -5.70 -17.98
N LEU A 296 -16.74 -4.82 -18.47
CA LEU A 296 -17.12 -4.74 -19.89
C LEU A 296 -17.50 -3.31 -20.27
N THR A 297 -17.29 -2.94 -21.54
CA THR A 297 -17.70 -1.63 -22.08
C THR A 297 -19.20 -1.64 -22.31
N LEU A 298 -19.92 -0.71 -21.68
CA LEU A 298 -21.33 -0.42 -21.95
C LEU A 298 -21.47 1.03 -22.41
N GLU A 299 -22.68 1.38 -22.85
CA GLU A 299 -23.04 2.78 -23.06
C GLU A 299 -22.95 3.58 -21.76
N CYS A 300 -22.48 4.82 -21.86
CA CYS A 300 -22.52 5.77 -20.76
C CYS A 300 -23.99 5.99 -20.35
N PRO A 301 -24.34 5.87 -19.05
CA PRO A 301 -25.71 6.03 -18.61
C PRO A 301 -26.22 7.45 -18.92
N THR A 302 -27.46 7.53 -19.41
CA THR A 302 -28.12 8.81 -19.72
C THR A 302 -28.53 9.58 -18.48
N ALA A 303 -28.60 8.91 -17.32
CA ALA A 303 -28.91 9.51 -16.03
C ALA A 303 -27.94 9.00 -14.95
N LEU A 304 -27.43 9.91 -14.14
CA LEU A 304 -26.57 9.60 -12.99
C LEU A 304 -27.44 9.21 -11.79
N VAL A 305 -27.02 8.19 -11.05
CA VAL A 305 -27.70 7.72 -9.84
C VAL A 305 -26.99 8.27 -8.60
N GLY A 306 -27.70 9.12 -7.84
CA GLY A 306 -27.19 9.68 -6.59
C GLY A 306 -26.10 10.75 -6.78
N PRO A 307 -25.43 11.16 -5.69
CA PRO A 307 -24.40 12.18 -5.74
C PRO A 307 -23.15 11.66 -6.44
N THR A 308 -22.50 12.53 -7.21
CA THR A 308 -21.21 12.24 -7.86
C THR A 308 -20.05 12.86 -7.09
N PHE A 309 -18.90 12.19 -7.11
CA PHE A 309 -17.63 12.72 -6.63
C PHE A 309 -17.01 13.70 -7.64
N LYS A 310 -16.60 14.89 -7.15
CA LYS A 310 -16.06 15.98 -7.98
C LYS A 310 -14.61 16.29 -7.61
N TRP A 311 -13.86 16.77 -8.59
CA TRP A 311 -12.51 17.30 -8.43
C TRP A 311 -12.38 18.62 -9.20
N SER A 312 -11.37 19.41 -8.88
CA SER A 312 -11.14 20.72 -9.51
C SER A 312 -10.12 20.67 -10.66
N GLY A 313 -9.29 19.62 -10.70
CA GLY A 313 -8.35 19.42 -11.80
C GLY A 313 -7.32 18.34 -11.51
N TYR A 314 -6.17 18.45 -12.15
CA TYR A 314 -5.02 17.58 -11.94
C TYR A 314 -3.72 18.36 -12.13
N LYS A 315 -2.67 17.95 -11.41
CA LYS A 315 -1.31 18.47 -11.56
C LYS A 315 -0.49 17.48 -12.37
N ASN A 316 0.02 17.92 -13.53
CA ASN A 316 1.02 17.13 -14.27
C ASN A 316 2.33 17.12 -13.49
N ILE A 317 2.96 15.96 -13.41
CA ILE A 317 4.21 15.75 -12.70
C ILE A 317 5.31 15.55 -13.75
N PRO A 318 6.41 16.32 -13.70
CA PRO A 318 7.58 16.04 -14.52
C PRO A 318 8.01 14.58 -14.37
N ALA A 319 8.29 13.92 -15.49
CA ALA A 319 8.56 12.48 -15.49
C ALA A 319 10.02 12.20 -15.11
N ASN A 320 10.33 12.35 -13.81
CA ASN A 320 11.62 12.02 -13.23
C ASN A 320 11.46 11.65 -11.74
N LYS A 321 12.49 10.99 -11.20
CA LYS A 321 12.51 10.48 -9.82
C LYS A 321 12.23 11.57 -8.78
N ASP A 322 12.92 12.70 -8.86
CA ASP A 322 12.83 13.75 -7.83
C ASP A 322 11.45 14.41 -7.81
N ALA A 323 10.87 14.65 -8.99
CA ALA A 323 9.52 15.18 -9.11
C ALA A 323 8.46 14.22 -8.56
N PHE A 324 8.64 12.90 -8.75
CA PHE A 324 7.75 11.89 -8.18
C PHE A 324 7.88 11.84 -6.65
N ILE A 325 9.10 11.88 -6.10
CA ILE A 325 9.33 11.93 -4.64
C ILE A 325 8.67 13.18 -4.03
N ALA A 326 8.87 14.33 -4.67
CA ALA A 326 8.30 15.59 -4.22
C ALA A 326 6.77 15.58 -4.27
N GLU A 327 6.18 15.09 -5.36
CA GLU A 327 4.72 15.05 -5.48
C GLU A 327 4.09 14.04 -4.53
N LEU A 328 4.75 12.90 -4.28
CA LEU A 328 4.25 11.88 -3.37
C LEU A 328 4.08 12.38 -1.93
N GLN A 329 4.71 13.49 -1.53
CA GLN A 329 4.42 14.13 -0.23
C GLN A 329 2.99 14.68 -0.14
N ASN A 330 2.33 14.90 -1.28
CA ASN A 330 0.96 15.41 -1.40
C ASN A 330 -0.06 14.29 -1.70
N GLY A 331 0.39 13.05 -1.87
CA GLY A 331 -0.47 11.88 -2.04
C GLY A 331 -0.08 10.96 -3.18
N PRO A 332 -0.78 9.82 -3.33
CA PRO A 332 -0.54 8.88 -4.41
C PRO A 332 -0.69 9.49 -5.81
N ILE A 333 0.12 9.00 -6.75
CA ILE A 333 0.19 9.53 -8.12
C ILE A 333 -0.13 8.46 -9.15
N TYR A 334 -0.81 8.87 -10.22
CA TYR A 334 -1.09 8.02 -11.37
C TYR A 334 0.17 7.91 -12.23
N VAL A 335 0.51 6.70 -12.69
CA VAL A 335 1.56 6.46 -13.68
C VAL A 335 1.15 5.40 -14.70
N SER A 336 1.72 5.52 -15.90
CA SER A 336 1.68 4.45 -16.91
C SER A 336 3.04 3.74 -16.94
N ILE A 337 3.02 2.42 -16.99
CA ILE A 337 4.20 1.56 -17.03
C ILE A 337 4.13 0.56 -18.18
N TYR A 338 5.30 0.08 -18.57
CA TYR A 338 5.43 -1.13 -19.36
C TYR A 338 5.37 -2.35 -18.46
N THR A 339 4.64 -3.37 -18.90
CA THR A 339 4.56 -4.68 -18.23
C THR A 339 4.90 -5.77 -19.23
N ASP A 340 5.62 -6.79 -18.76
CA ASP A 340 5.99 -7.98 -19.54
C ASP A 340 5.46 -9.27 -18.88
N SER A 341 5.88 -10.43 -19.39
CA SER A 341 5.47 -11.73 -18.86
C SER A 341 5.98 -12.01 -17.44
N GLY A 342 7.12 -11.44 -17.04
CA GLY A 342 7.63 -11.47 -15.68
C GLY A 342 6.74 -10.66 -14.73
N PHE A 343 6.21 -9.51 -15.18
CA PHE A 343 5.30 -8.70 -14.38
C PHE A 343 4.03 -9.49 -14.03
N MET A 344 3.46 -10.21 -15.01
CA MET A 344 2.29 -11.08 -14.79
C MET A 344 2.53 -12.17 -13.74
N ARG A 345 3.78 -12.65 -13.61
CA ARG A 345 4.19 -13.70 -12.66
C ARG A 345 4.77 -13.14 -11.36
N TYR A 346 4.79 -11.82 -11.20
CA TYR A 346 5.33 -11.19 -10.00
C TYR A 346 4.60 -11.69 -8.75
N SER A 347 5.38 -11.99 -7.72
CA SER A 347 4.88 -12.40 -6.41
C SER A 347 5.50 -11.54 -5.31
N THR A 348 6.83 -11.41 -5.28
CA THR A 348 7.55 -10.70 -4.22
C THR A 348 8.86 -10.10 -4.72
N GLY A 349 9.49 -9.25 -3.89
CA GLY A 349 10.79 -8.66 -4.17
C GLY A 349 10.68 -7.33 -4.94
N VAL A 350 11.82 -6.75 -5.29
CA VAL A 350 11.87 -5.59 -6.19
C VAL A 350 11.89 -6.10 -7.62
N TYR A 351 10.88 -5.71 -8.38
CA TYR A 351 10.72 -6.11 -9.76
C TYR A 351 11.30 -5.06 -10.70
N SER A 352 11.97 -5.51 -11.74
CA SER A 352 12.53 -4.67 -12.79
C SER A 352 12.18 -5.26 -14.15
N CYS A 353 11.87 -4.39 -15.11
CA CYS A 353 11.60 -4.75 -16.49
C CYS A 353 12.16 -3.68 -17.45
N PRO A 354 12.32 -4.01 -18.74
CA PRO A 354 12.97 -3.13 -19.70
C PRO A 354 12.28 -1.78 -19.86
N VAL A 355 13.06 -0.77 -20.26
CA VAL A 355 12.52 0.49 -20.75
C VAL A 355 12.08 0.31 -22.21
N ALA A 356 10.79 0.03 -22.40
CA ALA A 356 10.17 -0.13 -23.71
C ALA A 356 9.51 1.18 -24.20
N ASN A 357 9.24 1.25 -25.51
CA ASN A 357 8.68 2.46 -26.12
C ASN A 357 7.19 2.68 -25.79
N ASN A 358 6.44 1.63 -25.45
CA ASN A 358 4.97 1.67 -25.31
C ASN A 358 4.54 1.07 -23.95
N PRO A 359 4.23 1.87 -22.91
CA PRO A 359 3.56 1.38 -21.73
C PRO A 359 2.20 0.82 -22.12
N ASN A 360 1.80 -0.22 -21.42
CA ASN A 360 0.61 -1.00 -21.70
C ASN A 360 -0.27 -1.17 -20.45
N HIS A 361 0.12 -0.56 -19.33
CA HIS A 361 -0.58 -0.69 -18.07
C HIS A 361 -0.54 0.60 -17.27
N ALA A 362 -1.57 0.83 -16.45
CA ALA A 362 -1.69 1.98 -15.57
C ALA A 362 -1.82 1.52 -14.13
N VAL A 363 -1.09 2.17 -13.24
CA VAL A 363 -0.98 1.81 -11.82
C VAL A 363 -0.85 3.08 -10.98
N THR A 364 -0.97 2.94 -9.66
CA THR A 364 -0.85 4.06 -8.74
C THR A 364 0.40 3.89 -7.89
N ILE A 365 1.32 4.86 -7.90
CA ILE A 365 2.43 4.89 -6.94
C ILE A 365 1.88 5.44 -5.63
N ILE A 366 1.97 4.64 -4.56
CA ILE A 366 1.46 4.95 -3.23
C ILE A 366 2.59 5.20 -2.21
N GLY A 367 3.84 5.10 -2.63
CA GLY A 367 4.98 5.20 -1.74
C GLY A 367 6.31 4.86 -2.41
N TYR A 368 7.37 4.84 -1.61
CA TYR A 368 8.72 4.52 -2.03
C TYR A 368 9.62 4.10 -0.87
N ASP A 369 10.73 3.46 -1.22
CA ASP A 369 11.89 3.26 -0.36
C ASP A 369 13.15 3.70 -1.12
N LEU A 370 13.79 4.80 -0.69
CA LEU A 370 14.97 5.36 -1.33
C LEU A 370 16.24 4.56 -1.05
N VAL A 371 16.28 3.82 0.06
CA VAL A 371 17.43 2.99 0.44
C VAL A 371 17.46 1.73 -0.42
N GLN A 372 16.29 1.13 -0.64
CA GLN A 372 16.11 -0.06 -1.45
C GLN A 372 15.81 0.25 -2.93
N ASN A 373 15.73 1.54 -3.28
CA ASN A 373 15.55 2.07 -4.63
C ASN A 373 14.32 1.51 -5.38
N TYR A 374 13.16 1.49 -4.73
CA TYR A 374 11.91 1.07 -5.36
C TYR A 374 10.71 1.99 -5.05
N TRP A 375 9.74 2.00 -5.98
CA TRP A 375 8.40 2.53 -5.80
C TRP A 375 7.47 1.46 -5.21
N ILE A 376 6.58 1.84 -4.29
CA ILE A 376 5.49 0.98 -3.83
C ILE A 376 4.28 1.30 -4.69
N VAL A 377 3.76 0.30 -5.39
CA VAL A 377 2.76 0.47 -6.43
C VAL A 377 1.52 -0.37 -6.12
N LYS A 378 0.35 0.29 -6.12
CA LYS A 378 -0.97 -0.33 -6.09
C LYS A 378 -1.37 -0.77 -7.49
N ASN A 379 -1.61 -2.07 -7.66
CA ASN A 379 -2.14 -2.65 -8.89
C ASN A 379 -3.65 -2.97 -8.75
N SER A 380 -4.29 -3.31 -9.85
CA SER A 380 -5.74 -3.58 -9.97
C SER A 380 -6.04 -5.01 -10.42
N TRP A 381 -5.21 -5.99 -10.05
CA TRP A 381 -5.36 -7.42 -10.42
C TRP A 381 -5.78 -8.31 -9.25
N GLY A 382 -6.41 -7.71 -8.23
CA GLY A 382 -6.83 -8.40 -7.02
C GLY A 382 -5.68 -8.71 -6.05
N GLN A 383 -6.05 -9.10 -4.83
CA GLN A 383 -5.10 -9.38 -3.76
C GLN A 383 -4.29 -10.66 -3.98
N GLY A 384 -4.75 -11.57 -4.85
CA GLY A 384 -4.03 -12.81 -5.17
C GLY A 384 -2.80 -12.62 -6.05
N TRP A 385 -2.65 -11.44 -6.67
CA TRP A 385 -1.48 -11.11 -7.50
C TRP A 385 -0.44 -10.32 -6.70
N GLY A 386 0.85 -10.56 -6.96
CA GLY A 386 1.94 -9.84 -6.30
C GLY A 386 1.94 -9.99 -4.78
N SER A 387 2.36 -8.93 -4.08
CA SER A 387 2.38 -8.88 -2.62
C SER A 387 1.07 -8.30 -2.12
N SER A 388 0.01 -9.12 -2.10
CA SER A 388 -1.35 -8.70 -1.73
C SER A 388 -1.93 -7.61 -2.65
N GLY A 389 -1.69 -7.69 -3.97
CA GLY A 389 -2.11 -6.69 -4.96
C GLY A 389 -1.12 -5.54 -5.17
N LEU A 390 0.03 -5.58 -4.51
CA LEU A 390 1.08 -4.56 -4.60
C LEU A 390 2.32 -5.10 -5.31
N ILE A 391 3.13 -4.18 -5.80
CA ILE A 391 4.46 -4.46 -6.35
C ILE A 391 5.45 -3.41 -5.90
N ASN A 392 6.65 -3.87 -5.51
CA ASN A 392 7.81 -2.99 -5.36
C ASN A 392 8.52 -2.93 -6.71
N LEU A 393 8.46 -1.77 -7.36
CA LEU A 393 8.97 -1.57 -8.71
C LEU A 393 10.29 -0.79 -8.65
N ASP A 394 11.35 -1.31 -9.26
CA ASP A 394 12.63 -0.61 -9.34
C ASP A 394 12.44 0.80 -9.92
N MET A 395 13.07 1.79 -9.29
CA MET A 395 12.85 3.19 -9.63
C MET A 395 13.30 3.58 -11.04
N SER A 396 14.09 2.77 -11.73
CA SER A 396 14.60 3.03 -13.08
C SER A 396 13.92 2.19 -14.17
N ALA A 397 12.99 1.31 -13.79
CA ALA A 397 12.47 0.28 -14.66
C ALA A 397 11.14 0.63 -15.34
N CYS A 398 10.72 -0.25 -16.26
CA CYS A 398 9.36 -0.35 -16.77
C CYS A 398 8.80 0.94 -17.39
N SER A 399 9.68 1.76 -17.98
CA SER A 399 9.32 3.02 -18.65
C SER A 399 8.50 3.97 -17.78
N ILE A 400 8.68 3.91 -16.45
CA ILE A 400 7.84 4.65 -15.49
C ILE A 400 7.89 6.18 -15.67
N TYR A 401 8.98 6.69 -16.27
CA TYR A 401 9.18 8.11 -16.57
C TYR A 401 8.89 8.49 -18.03
N ARG A 402 8.34 7.58 -18.83
CA ARG A 402 8.19 7.84 -20.27
C ARG A 402 6.90 8.59 -20.60
N TYR A 403 5.89 8.52 -19.72
CA TYR A 403 4.58 9.10 -19.93
C TYR A 403 4.21 10.03 -18.77
N ARG A 404 3.18 10.86 -19.00
CA ARG A 404 2.73 11.84 -18.01
C ARG A 404 2.22 11.12 -16.77
N ALA A 405 2.82 11.44 -15.63
CA ALA A 405 2.24 11.18 -14.33
C ALA A 405 1.43 12.39 -13.88
N PHE A 406 0.42 12.15 -13.04
CA PHE A 406 -0.34 13.24 -12.45
C PHE A 406 -0.90 12.88 -11.07
N ARG A 407 -1.32 13.92 -10.34
CA ARG A 407 -2.11 13.79 -9.12
C ARG A 407 -3.41 14.61 -9.27
N PRO A 408 -4.58 14.10 -8.83
CA PRO A 408 -5.80 14.90 -8.78
C PRO A 408 -5.66 16.13 -7.87
N ILE A 409 -6.43 17.17 -8.13
CA ILE A 409 -6.65 18.30 -7.23
C ILE A 409 -8.14 18.33 -6.89
N LEU A 410 -8.45 18.32 -5.59
CA LEU A 410 -9.82 18.32 -5.07
C LEU A 410 -10.30 19.69 -4.67
#